data_AF-A0AAE3KR36-F1
#
_entry.id   AF-A0AAE3KR36-F1
#
_cell.length_a   1.000
_cell.length_b   1.000
_cell.length_c   1.000
_cell.angle_alpha   90.00
_cell.angle_beta   90.00
_cell.angle_gamma   90.00
#
_symmetry.space_group_name_H-M   'P 1'
#
loop_
_entity.id
_entity.type
_entity.pdbx_description
1 polymer ?
#
loop_
_entity_poly.entity_id
_entity_poly.type
_entity_poly.pdbx_seq_one_letter_code
_entity_poly.pdbx_strand_id
1 'polypeptide(L)'
;MKSFFSIVIIILASLGLSSAQSKQYLKEEADDYFKVGRYWDAFFLYRDLAKVPEFQGDLSIENQIKNSSRAMYLWKKTEDYRAFRKYEMAKQHLSDLLVINPYDPNKNLLPRLTLEQATEMQRLAMSQRNPQAIADILTKAVKLYNLALDEGLKDEMVFSLIKQCENVLEKNKYSNIKQPTTYGINFEKEKEAERTRTVEIIKNL
;
A
#
# COMPACT_ATOMS: atom_id res chain seq x y z
N MET A 1 -16.98 -78.47 -45.03
CA MET A 1 -17.46 -77.83 -43.78
C MET A 1 -16.78 -76.46 -43.71
N LYS A 2 -17.52 -75.35 -43.89
CA LYS A 2 -17.97 -74.42 -42.82
C LYS A 2 -16.79 -74.00 -41.92
N SER A 3 -16.44 -72.75 -41.67
CA SER A 3 -17.01 -71.43 -41.94
C SER A 3 -15.94 -70.40 -41.55
N PHE A 4 -16.00 -69.22 -42.14
CA PHE A 4 -15.43 -67.97 -41.68
C PHE A 4 -15.55 -67.78 -40.16
N PHE A 5 -14.56 -67.14 -39.52
CA PHE A 5 -14.75 -65.87 -38.78
C PHE A 5 -13.40 -65.35 -38.27
N SER A 6 -12.90 -64.29 -38.93
CA SER A 6 -12.01 -63.31 -38.32
C SER A 6 -12.73 -62.66 -37.15
N ILE A 7 -12.11 -62.63 -35.97
CA ILE A 7 -12.43 -61.63 -34.94
C ILE A 7 -11.12 -61.01 -34.50
N VAL A 8 -10.91 -59.82 -35.04
CA VAL A 8 -10.00 -58.78 -34.56
C VAL A 8 -10.37 -58.50 -33.10
N ILE A 9 -9.49 -58.85 -32.17
CA ILE A 9 -9.58 -58.39 -30.78
C ILE A 9 -8.70 -57.14 -30.68
N ILE A 10 -9.25 -56.01 -31.11
CA ILE A 10 -8.81 -54.68 -30.68
C ILE A 10 -9.44 -54.49 -29.30
N ILE A 11 -8.68 -54.82 -28.24
CA ILE A 11 -9.08 -54.42 -26.89
C ILE A 11 -8.80 -52.92 -26.76
N LEU A 12 -9.90 -52.22 -26.49
CA LEU A 12 -10.04 -50.79 -26.37
C LEU A 12 -8.95 -50.15 -25.51
N ALA A 13 -8.15 -49.28 -26.14
CA ALA A 13 -7.51 -48.17 -25.46
C ALA A 13 -8.56 -47.08 -25.21
N SER A 14 -9.40 -47.25 -24.18
CA SER A 14 -10.33 -46.19 -23.76
C SER A 14 -10.81 -46.35 -22.32
N LEU A 15 -9.88 -46.48 -21.37
CA LEU A 15 -10.16 -46.29 -19.95
C LEU A 15 -9.04 -45.43 -19.36
N GLY A 16 -9.29 -44.12 -19.34
CA GLY A 16 -8.35 -43.13 -18.85
C GLY A 16 -8.57 -41.70 -19.33
N LEU A 17 -9.70 -41.36 -19.97
CA LEU A 17 -10.19 -39.97 -19.98
C LEU A 17 -10.80 -39.68 -18.59
N SER A 18 -9.97 -39.75 -17.56
CA SER A 18 -10.26 -39.04 -16.32
C SER A 18 -10.25 -37.57 -16.70
N SER A 19 -11.41 -36.93 -16.61
CA SER A 19 -11.56 -35.50 -16.77
C SER A 19 -10.45 -34.77 -16.01
N ALA A 20 -9.43 -34.29 -16.72
CA ALA A 20 -8.51 -33.30 -16.20
C ALA A 20 -9.35 -32.02 -16.03
N GLN A 21 -10.05 -31.93 -14.90
CA GLN A 21 -10.71 -30.71 -14.51
C GLN A 21 -9.58 -29.71 -14.27
N SER A 22 -9.47 -28.74 -15.18
CA SER A 22 -8.41 -27.74 -15.13
C SER A 22 -8.32 -27.17 -13.72
N LYS A 23 -7.11 -27.19 -13.15
CA LYS A 23 -6.86 -26.64 -11.81
C LYS A 23 -6.73 -25.12 -11.82
N GLN A 24 -7.21 -24.47 -12.88
CA GLN A 24 -7.20 -23.02 -13.03
C GLN A 24 -7.87 -22.28 -11.85
N TYR A 25 -8.94 -22.84 -11.27
CA TYR A 25 -9.60 -22.24 -10.11
C TYR A 25 -8.66 -22.11 -8.88
N LEU A 26 -7.73 -23.05 -8.69
CA LEU A 26 -6.73 -22.97 -7.62
C LEU A 26 -5.69 -21.88 -7.91
N LYS A 27 -5.40 -21.63 -9.19
CA LYS A 27 -4.55 -20.50 -9.58
C LYS A 27 -5.24 -19.17 -9.27
N GLU A 28 -6.53 -19.06 -9.60
CA GLU A 28 -7.34 -17.88 -9.27
C GLU A 28 -7.41 -17.65 -7.75
N GLU A 29 -7.59 -18.72 -6.98
CA GLU A 29 -7.55 -18.67 -5.50
C GLU A 29 -6.18 -18.17 -4.99
N ALA A 30 -5.07 -18.63 -5.57
CA ALA A 30 -3.72 -18.17 -5.23
C ALA A 30 -3.51 -16.69 -5.58
N ASP A 31 -4.01 -16.26 -6.75
CA ASP A 31 -3.99 -14.87 -7.20
C ASP A 31 -4.79 -13.98 -6.21
N ASP A 32 -5.93 -14.46 -5.71
CA ASP A 32 -6.74 -13.73 -4.75
C ASP A 32 -6.09 -13.66 -3.36
N TYR A 33 -5.50 -14.77 -2.87
CA TYR A 33 -4.67 -14.73 -1.67
C TYR A 33 -3.54 -13.71 -1.78
N PHE A 34 -2.87 -13.66 -2.93
CA PHE A 34 -1.80 -12.69 -3.16
C PHE A 34 -2.32 -11.25 -3.08
N LYS A 35 -3.39 -10.93 -3.82
CA LYS A 35 -3.99 -9.58 -3.85
C LYS A 35 -4.35 -9.09 -2.44
N VAL A 36 -4.97 -9.94 -1.62
CA VAL A 36 -5.42 -9.57 -0.27
C VAL A 36 -4.32 -9.65 0.80
N GLY A 37 -3.06 -9.84 0.42
CA GLY A 37 -1.92 -9.83 1.33
C GLY A 37 -1.69 -11.14 2.10
N ARG A 38 -2.41 -12.22 1.76
CA ARG A 38 -2.20 -13.57 2.29
C ARG A 38 -1.05 -14.27 1.55
N TYR A 39 0.13 -13.66 1.59
CA TYR A 39 1.28 -14.07 0.80
C TYR A 39 1.81 -15.48 1.11
N TRP A 40 1.64 -15.92 2.36
CA TRP A 40 2.05 -17.27 2.76
C TRP A 40 1.16 -18.33 2.10
N ASP A 41 -0.16 -18.16 2.16
CA ASP A 41 -1.13 -19.07 1.52
C ASP A 41 -0.96 -19.08 0.00
N ALA A 42 -0.80 -17.90 -0.61
CA ALA A 42 -0.49 -17.77 -2.03
C ALA A 42 0.78 -18.53 -2.40
N PHE A 43 1.87 -18.36 -1.63
CA PHE A 43 3.14 -19.03 -1.87
C PHE A 43 3.02 -20.55 -1.90
N PHE A 44 2.36 -21.16 -0.89
CA PHE A 44 2.20 -22.61 -0.85
C PHE A 44 1.31 -23.12 -1.98
N LEU A 45 0.21 -22.42 -2.28
CA LEU A 45 -0.68 -22.83 -3.35
C LEU A 45 0.00 -22.76 -4.71
N TYR A 46 0.77 -21.70 -5.00
CA TYR A 46 1.59 -21.64 -6.22
C TYR A 46 2.65 -22.74 -6.29
N ARG A 47 3.29 -23.08 -5.17
CA ARG A 47 4.27 -24.18 -5.13
C ARG A 47 3.63 -25.53 -5.40
N ASP A 48 2.40 -25.74 -4.98
CA ASP A 48 1.68 -26.97 -5.27
C ASP A 48 1.18 -27.02 -6.71
N LEU A 49 0.72 -25.88 -7.24
CA LEU A 49 0.39 -25.74 -8.67
C LEU A 49 1.58 -26.03 -9.57
N ALA A 50 2.78 -25.54 -9.25
CA ALA A 50 3.99 -25.79 -10.03
C ALA A 50 4.37 -27.28 -10.17
N LYS A 51 3.81 -28.17 -9.34
CA LYS A 51 4.01 -29.63 -9.40
C LYS A 51 2.96 -30.34 -10.26
N VAL A 52 1.88 -29.64 -10.62
CA VAL A 52 0.81 -30.20 -11.45
C VAL A 52 1.27 -30.21 -12.90
N PRO A 53 1.06 -31.31 -13.65
CA PRO A 53 1.48 -31.39 -15.06
C PRO A 53 0.96 -30.24 -15.95
N GLU A 54 -0.25 -29.73 -15.67
CA GLU A 54 -0.86 -28.58 -16.35
C GLU A 54 -0.05 -27.28 -16.25
N PHE A 55 0.70 -27.11 -15.15
CA PHE A 55 1.40 -25.87 -14.80
C PHE A 55 2.92 -26.05 -14.70
N GLN A 56 3.42 -27.22 -15.13
CA GLN A 56 4.84 -27.53 -15.04
C GLN A 56 5.63 -26.64 -16.01
N GLY A 57 6.56 -25.85 -15.47
CA GLY A 57 7.35 -24.89 -16.26
C GLY A 57 6.60 -23.59 -16.62
N ASP A 58 5.44 -23.34 -16.02
CA ASP A 58 4.72 -22.08 -16.17
C ASP A 58 5.48 -20.94 -15.47
N LEU A 59 6.13 -20.08 -16.27
CA LEU A 59 6.87 -18.92 -15.80
C LEU A 59 6.01 -17.95 -14.97
N SER A 60 4.71 -17.87 -15.22
CA SER A 60 3.81 -17.02 -14.43
C SER A 60 3.71 -17.51 -12.98
N ILE A 61 3.58 -18.82 -12.78
CA ILE A 61 3.52 -19.44 -11.46
C ILE A 61 4.88 -19.36 -10.77
N GLU A 62 5.97 -19.65 -11.47
CA GLU A 62 7.32 -19.52 -10.92
C GLU A 62 7.63 -18.09 -10.46
N ASN A 63 7.21 -17.10 -11.24
CA ASN A 63 7.33 -15.70 -10.86
C ASN A 63 6.46 -15.37 -9.64
N GLN A 64 5.25 -15.91 -9.55
CA GLN A 64 4.38 -15.68 -8.40
C GLN A 64 4.89 -16.32 -7.10
N ILE A 65 5.60 -17.45 -7.18
CA ILE A 65 6.30 -18.03 -6.02
C ILE A 65 7.37 -17.03 -5.51
N LYS A 66 8.16 -16.45 -6.42
CA LYS A 66 9.19 -15.46 -6.09
C LYS A 66 8.57 -14.18 -5.53
N ASN A 67 7.51 -13.68 -6.17
CA ASN A 67 6.79 -12.49 -5.75
C ASN A 67 6.16 -12.66 -4.37
N SER A 68 5.52 -13.79 -4.10
CA SER A 68 4.94 -14.09 -2.78
C SER A 68 6.02 -14.11 -1.69
N SER A 69 7.16 -14.75 -1.95
CA SER A 69 8.30 -14.75 -1.03
C SER A 69 8.84 -13.33 -0.78
N ARG A 70 9.02 -12.55 -1.85
CA ARG A 70 9.49 -11.17 -1.78
C ARG A 70 8.49 -10.28 -1.04
N ALA A 71 7.19 -10.46 -1.26
CA ALA A 71 6.14 -9.69 -0.61
C ALA A 71 6.14 -9.93 0.92
N MET A 72 6.26 -11.19 1.36
CA MET A 72 6.43 -11.53 2.79
C MET A 72 7.63 -10.82 3.41
N TYR A 73 8.78 -10.87 2.72
CA TYR A 73 10.00 -10.21 3.19
C TYR A 73 9.82 -8.69 3.31
N LEU A 74 9.27 -8.05 2.27
CA LEU A 74 9.07 -6.60 2.23
C LEU A 74 8.07 -6.14 3.29
N TRP A 75 6.98 -6.87 3.48
CA TRP A 75 6.01 -6.57 4.54
C TRP A 75 6.68 -6.67 5.91
N LYS A 76 7.39 -7.77 6.19
CA LYS A 76 8.10 -7.94 7.46
C LYS A 76 9.11 -6.83 7.71
N LYS A 77 9.88 -6.42 6.69
CA LYS A 77 10.83 -5.30 6.81
C LYS A 77 10.13 -3.97 7.06
N THR A 78 8.98 -3.73 6.43
CA THR A 78 8.15 -2.55 6.69
C THR A 78 7.77 -2.49 8.17
N GLU A 79 7.25 -3.57 8.73
CA GLU A 79 6.88 -3.66 10.15
C GLU A 79 8.08 -3.46 11.08
N ASP A 80 9.19 -4.16 10.82
CA ASP A 80 10.40 -4.08 11.65
C ASP A 80 10.96 -2.65 11.65
N TYR A 81 11.13 -2.02 10.49
CA TYR A 81 11.68 -0.67 10.41
C TYR A 81 10.74 0.38 11.00
N ARG A 82 9.43 0.22 10.83
CA ARG A 82 8.44 1.09 11.50
C ARG A 82 8.55 0.97 13.01
N ALA A 83 8.68 -0.24 13.56
CA ALA A 83 8.85 -0.46 15.00
C ALA A 83 10.11 0.23 15.56
N PHE A 84 11.18 0.30 14.77
CA PHE A 84 12.40 1.05 15.10
C PHE A 84 12.37 2.53 14.73
N ARG A 85 11.20 3.07 14.31
CA ARG A 85 11.01 4.47 13.86
C ARG A 85 11.93 4.85 12.68
N LYS A 86 12.37 3.88 11.90
CA LYS A 86 13.17 4.06 10.66
C LYS A 86 12.23 4.19 9.46
N TYR A 87 11.41 5.25 9.47
CA TYR A 87 10.29 5.38 8.52
C TYR A 87 10.71 5.45 7.06
N GLU A 88 11.85 6.07 6.74
CA GLU A 88 12.36 6.10 5.36
C GLU A 88 12.55 4.68 4.79
N MET A 89 13.17 3.80 5.58
CA MET A 89 13.37 2.40 5.19
C MET A 89 12.04 1.63 5.14
N ALA A 90 11.14 1.89 6.09
CA ALA A 90 9.81 1.29 6.09
C ALA A 90 9.01 1.67 4.84
N LYS A 91 9.02 2.97 4.48
CA LYS A 91 8.40 3.49 3.26
C LYS A 91 8.99 2.86 2.01
N GLN A 92 10.31 2.75 1.91
CA GLN A 92 10.96 2.12 0.75
C GLN A 92 10.46 0.68 0.56
N HIS A 93 10.45 -0.13 1.64
CA HIS A 93 9.99 -1.51 1.54
C HIS A 93 8.50 -1.64 1.25
N LEU A 94 7.66 -0.76 1.81
CA LEU A 94 6.24 -0.72 1.48
C LEU A 94 6.02 -0.32 0.01
N SER A 95 6.73 0.69 -0.49
CA SER A 95 6.66 1.09 -1.90
C SER A 95 7.09 -0.06 -2.82
N ASP A 96 8.17 -0.76 -2.51
CA ASP A 96 8.61 -1.94 -3.26
C ASP A 96 7.56 -3.06 -3.22
N LEU A 97 6.85 -3.23 -2.09
CA LEU A 97 5.76 -4.19 -1.97
C LEU A 97 4.60 -3.82 -2.88
N LEU A 98 4.23 -2.53 -2.92
CA LEU A 98 3.13 -2.03 -3.75
C LEU A 98 3.43 -2.08 -5.26
N VAL A 99 4.71 -2.10 -5.66
CA VAL A 99 5.09 -2.38 -7.05
C VAL A 99 4.75 -3.84 -7.43
N ILE A 100 4.90 -4.78 -6.49
CA ILE A 100 4.63 -6.21 -6.73
C ILE A 100 3.14 -6.51 -6.53
N ASN A 101 2.52 -5.91 -5.53
CA ASN A 101 1.08 -6.00 -5.26
C ASN A 101 0.45 -4.62 -5.09
N PRO A 102 -0.02 -3.98 -6.18
CA PRO A 102 -0.74 -2.70 -6.11
C PRO A 102 -2.05 -2.76 -5.32
N TYR A 103 -2.57 -3.96 -5.05
CA TYR A 103 -3.82 -4.20 -4.35
C TYR A 103 -3.64 -4.53 -2.87
N ASP A 104 -2.40 -4.51 -2.35
CA ASP A 104 -2.11 -4.83 -0.96
C ASP A 104 -3.02 -4.01 -0.01
N PRO A 105 -3.67 -4.67 0.98
CA PRO A 105 -4.58 -4.00 1.90
C PRO A 105 -3.91 -2.89 2.72
N ASN A 106 -2.59 -2.96 2.90
CA ASN A 106 -1.78 -2.00 3.64
C ASN A 106 -1.32 -0.82 2.80
N LYS A 107 -1.74 -0.66 1.54
CA LYS A 107 -1.35 0.50 0.71
C LYS A 107 -1.58 1.87 1.36
N ASN A 108 -2.65 1.97 2.18
CA ASN A 108 -2.99 3.19 2.91
C ASN A 108 -2.09 3.44 4.14
N LEU A 109 -1.14 2.55 4.43
CA LEU A 109 -0.13 2.74 5.47
C LEU A 109 0.95 3.74 5.03
N LEU A 110 1.21 3.87 3.73
CA LEU A 110 2.25 4.78 3.20
C LEU A 110 2.07 6.23 3.68
N PRO A 111 0.90 6.88 3.49
CA PRO A 111 0.64 8.21 4.05
C PRO A 111 0.77 8.29 5.57
N ARG A 112 0.45 7.20 6.29
CA ARG A 112 0.59 7.15 7.75
C ARG A 112 2.05 7.09 8.19
N LEU A 113 2.91 6.35 7.49
CA LEU A 113 4.35 6.35 7.74
C LEU A 113 4.96 7.72 7.49
N THR A 114 4.51 8.42 6.44
CA THR A 114 4.92 9.79 6.15
C THR A 114 4.51 10.75 7.26
N LEU A 115 3.29 10.62 7.79
CA LEU A 115 2.84 11.38 8.95
C LEU A 115 3.70 11.10 10.19
N GLU A 116 3.93 9.82 10.53
CA GLU A 116 4.75 9.42 11.67
C GLU A 116 6.18 9.98 11.57
N GLN A 117 6.76 9.99 10.37
CA GLN A 117 8.05 10.61 10.08
C GLN A 117 8.03 12.12 10.30
N ALA A 118 7.00 12.82 9.82
CA ALA A 118 6.84 14.26 10.02
C ALA A 118 6.75 14.61 11.51
N THR A 119 5.97 13.85 12.28
CA THR A 119 5.82 14.04 13.72
C THR A 119 7.12 13.79 14.48
N GLU A 120 7.91 12.77 14.11
CA GLU A 120 9.23 12.57 14.71
C GLU A 120 10.20 13.71 14.37
N MET A 121 10.16 14.26 13.15
CA MET A 121 10.96 15.44 12.80
C MET A 121 10.56 16.66 13.65
N GLN A 122 9.26 16.92 13.80
CA GLN A 122 8.78 18.00 14.66
C GLN A 122 9.25 17.80 16.12
N ARG A 123 9.14 16.58 16.66
CA ARG A 123 9.62 16.24 18.01
C ARG A 123 11.13 16.45 18.14
N LEU A 124 11.91 16.04 17.12
CA LEU A 124 13.36 16.24 17.08
C LEU A 124 13.74 17.71 17.03
N ALA A 125 12.98 18.53 16.30
CA ALA A 125 13.20 19.98 16.29
C ALA A 125 12.99 20.58 17.68
N MET A 126 11.95 20.16 18.41
CA MET A 126 11.68 20.65 19.77
C MET A 126 12.76 20.27 20.79
N SER A 127 13.58 19.24 20.52
CA SER A 127 14.71 18.89 21.38
C SER A 127 16.00 19.63 21.03
N GLN A 128 16.06 20.34 19.90
CA GLN A 128 17.22 21.13 19.52
C GLN A 128 17.28 22.45 20.30
N ARG A 129 18.51 22.94 20.52
CA ARG A 129 18.77 24.27 21.10
C ARG A 129 19.21 25.29 20.06
N ASN A 130 19.71 24.84 18.91
CA ASN A 130 20.22 25.71 17.85
C ASN A 130 19.05 26.19 16.97
N PRO A 131 18.78 27.50 16.88
CA PRO A 131 17.71 28.05 16.06
C PRO A 131 17.79 27.67 14.57
N GLN A 132 18.98 27.57 13.98
CA GLN A 132 19.14 27.14 12.58
C GLN A 132 18.72 25.68 12.43
N ALA A 133 19.20 24.80 13.31
CA ALA A 133 18.86 23.37 13.26
C ALA A 133 17.35 23.15 13.47
N ILE A 134 16.71 23.92 14.35
CA ILE A 134 15.26 23.92 14.53
C ILE A 134 14.57 24.26 13.20
N ALA A 135 14.99 25.35 12.54
CA ALA A 135 14.39 25.79 11.28
C ALA A 135 14.55 24.75 10.17
N ASP A 136 15.74 24.15 10.04
CA ASP A 136 16.02 23.13 9.03
C ASP A 136 15.16 21.87 9.22
N ILE A 137 15.01 21.40 10.46
CA ILE A 137 14.23 20.20 10.78
C ILE A 137 12.73 20.47 10.61
N LEU A 138 12.23 21.62 11.10
CA LEU A 138 10.81 21.98 10.93
C LEU A 138 10.43 22.17 9.46
N THR A 139 11.33 22.72 8.65
CA THR A 139 11.12 22.80 7.20
C THR A 139 10.95 21.41 6.57
N LYS A 140 11.74 20.42 7.01
CA LYS A 140 11.56 19.03 6.57
C LYS A 140 10.25 18.43 7.08
N ALA A 141 9.86 18.70 8.33
CA ALA A 141 8.60 18.24 8.90
C ALA A 141 7.39 18.76 8.10
N VAL A 142 7.36 20.05 7.76
CA VAL A 142 6.30 20.66 6.94
C VAL A 142 6.22 20.01 5.55
N LYS A 143 7.36 19.75 4.90
CA LYS A 143 7.37 19.04 3.61
C LYS A 143 6.78 17.64 3.72
N LEU A 144 7.11 16.90 4.79
CA LEU A 144 6.57 15.57 5.03
C LEU A 144 5.07 15.59 5.35
N TYR A 145 4.58 16.55 6.13
CA TYR A 145 3.14 16.70 6.38
C TYR A 145 2.37 16.95 5.08
N ASN A 146 2.86 17.84 4.21
CA ASN A 146 2.24 18.06 2.91
C ASN A 146 2.30 16.80 2.03
N LEU A 147 3.44 16.09 2.01
CA LEU A 147 3.55 14.82 1.29
C LEU A 147 2.54 13.79 1.78
N ALA A 148 2.27 13.70 3.09
CA ALA A 148 1.27 12.77 3.62
C ALA A 148 -0.15 13.09 3.09
N LEU A 149 -0.49 14.38 2.97
CA LEU A 149 -1.75 14.81 2.37
C LEU A 149 -1.82 14.46 0.87
N ASP A 150 -0.74 14.72 0.14
CA ASP A 150 -0.63 14.40 -1.30
C ASP A 150 -0.71 12.86 -1.55
N GLU A 151 -0.19 12.05 -0.62
CA GLU A 151 -0.31 10.58 -0.60
C GLU A 151 -1.74 10.10 -0.24
N GLY A 152 -2.68 11.01 0.01
CA GLY A 152 -4.11 10.72 0.20
C GLY A 152 -4.57 10.66 1.65
N LEU A 153 -3.76 11.12 2.61
CA LEU A 153 -4.18 11.23 4.00
C LEU A 153 -5.25 12.32 4.15
N LYS A 154 -6.46 11.93 4.56
CA LYS A 154 -7.57 12.84 4.85
C LYS A 154 -7.72 13.03 6.36
N ASP A 155 -6.72 13.66 6.98
CA ASP A 155 -6.73 13.95 8.41
C ASP A 155 -6.56 15.46 8.64
N GLU A 156 -7.62 16.12 9.11
CA GLU A 156 -7.62 17.55 9.37
C GLU A 156 -6.58 17.97 10.43
N MET A 157 -6.18 17.05 11.31
CA MET A 157 -5.17 17.32 12.33
C MET A 157 -3.83 17.68 11.71
N VAL A 158 -3.52 17.17 10.52
CA VAL A 158 -2.27 17.45 9.79
C VAL A 158 -2.12 18.94 9.52
N PHE A 159 -3.22 19.64 9.19
CA PHE A 159 -3.18 21.09 8.99
C PHE A 159 -2.82 21.85 10.27
N SER A 160 -3.34 21.42 11.43
CA SER A 160 -2.96 22.00 12.71
C SER A 160 -1.46 21.81 12.99
N LEU A 161 -0.91 20.63 12.66
CA LEU A 161 0.52 20.33 12.86
C LEU A 161 1.41 21.16 11.93
N ILE A 162 0.99 21.36 10.67
CA ILE A 162 1.66 22.26 9.72
C ILE A 162 1.68 23.68 10.31
N LYS A 163 0.53 24.21 10.73
CA LYS A 163 0.41 25.56 11.29
C LYS A 163 1.28 25.76 12.54
N GLN A 164 1.39 24.75 13.40
CA GLN A 164 2.29 24.79 14.55
C GLN A 164 3.76 24.91 14.12
N CYS A 165 4.20 24.13 13.12
CA CYS A 165 5.55 24.24 12.59
C CYS A 165 5.80 25.63 11.98
N GLU A 166 4.89 26.11 11.13
CA GLU A 166 4.99 27.39 10.43
C GLU A 166 5.06 28.57 11.42
N ASN A 167 4.27 28.55 12.50
CA ASN A 167 4.31 29.58 13.54
C ASN A 167 5.66 29.67 14.27
N VAL A 168 6.34 28.53 14.47
CA VAL A 168 7.69 28.52 15.07
C VAL A 168 8.72 29.04 14.08
N LEU A 169 8.57 28.67 12.81
CA LEU A 169 9.44 29.10 11.72
C LEU A 169 9.34 30.61 11.48
N GLU A 170 8.15 31.20 11.50
CA GLU A 170 7.94 32.64 11.32
C GLU A 170 8.68 33.48 12.38
N LYS A 171 8.70 33.01 13.62
CA LYS A 171 9.42 33.65 14.73
C LYS A 171 10.93 33.41 14.68
N ASN A 172 11.39 32.54 13.77
CA ASN A 172 12.79 32.15 13.65
C ASN A 172 13.47 32.93 12.52
N LYS A 173 14.47 33.74 12.88
CA LYS A 173 15.24 34.60 11.97
C LYS A 173 16.00 33.87 10.85
N TYR A 174 16.09 32.54 10.91
CA TYR A 174 16.76 31.69 9.93
C TYR A 174 15.79 30.98 8.98
N SER A 175 14.48 31.20 9.11
CA SER A 175 13.50 30.59 8.21
C SER A 175 13.32 31.40 6.92
N ASN A 176 13.09 30.69 5.82
CA ASN A 176 12.73 31.27 4.52
C ASN A 176 11.26 31.02 4.15
N ILE A 177 10.43 30.59 5.11
CA ILE A 177 9.04 30.21 4.84
C ILE A 177 8.15 31.46 4.89
N LYS A 178 7.49 31.76 3.76
CA LYS A 178 6.36 32.69 3.72
C LYS A 178 5.08 31.92 4.04
N GLN A 179 4.37 32.35 5.07
CA GLN A 179 3.02 31.86 5.37
C GLN A 179 1.98 32.38 4.37
N PRO A 180 0.87 31.66 4.16
CA PRO A 180 0.65 30.23 4.45
C PRO A 180 1.04 29.37 3.24
N THR A 181 1.36 28.09 3.46
CA THR A 181 1.37 27.11 2.37
C THR A 181 -0.02 27.05 1.71
N THR A 182 -0.07 26.89 0.38
CA THR A 182 -1.31 26.99 -0.43
C THR A 182 -2.47 26.14 0.10
N TYR A 183 -2.16 25.02 0.77
CA TYR A 183 -3.14 24.13 1.38
C TYR A 183 -3.85 24.72 2.61
N GLY A 184 -3.14 25.45 3.49
CA GLY A 184 -3.77 26.13 4.63
C GLY A 184 -4.80 27.18 4.16
N ILE A 185 -4.51 27.85 3.05
CA ILE A 185 -5.40 28.87 2.46
C ILE A 185 -6.66 28.23 1.85
N ASN A 186 -6.51 27.14 1.10
CA ASN A 186 -7.64 26.52 0.41
C ASN A 186 -8.59 25.81 1.39
N PHE A 187 -8.07 25.19 2.45
CA PHE A 187 -8.89 24.52 3.46
C PHE A 187 -9.64 25.51 4.36
N GLU A 188 -9.01 26.62 4.78
CA GLU A 188 -9.71 27.67 5.53
C GLU A 188 -10.86 28.26 4.68
N LYS A 189 -10.66 28.45 3.37
CA LYS A 189 -11.73 28.87 2.44
C LYS A 189 -12.86 27.84 2.28
N GLU A 190 -12.54 26.54 2.21
CA GLU A 190 -13.55 25.48 2.16
C GLU A 190 -14.39 25.42 3.44
N LYS A 191 -13.76 25.56 4.63
CA LYS A 191 -14.47 25.62 5.91
C LYS A 191 -15.35 26.85 6.07
N GLU A 192 -14.95 28.00 5.53
CA GLU A 192 -15.78 29.21 5.53
C GLU A 192 -17.02 29.04 4.65
N ALA A 193 -16.89 28.39 3.49
CA ALA A 193 -18.01 28.12 2.59
C ALA A 193 -19.06 27.15 3.18
N GLU A 194 -18.65 26.18 4.00
CA GLU A 194 -19.60 25.27 4.69
C GLU A 194 -20.38 25.95 5.83
N ARG A 195 -19.81 26.99 6.45
CA ARG A 195 -20.44 27.70 7.59
C ARG A 195 -21.52 28.67 7.15
N THR A 196 -21.52 29.11 5.90
CA THR A 196 -22.62 29.89 5.31
C THR A 196 -23.79 29.00 4.90
N ARG A 197 -24.42 28.30 5.85
CA ARG A 197 -25.78 27.78 5.62
C ARG A 197 -26.76 28.93 5.83
N THR A 198 -27.39 29.38 4.75
CA THR A 198 -28.48 30.34 4.73
C THR A 198 -29.61 29.86 5.64
N VAL A 199 -29.80 30.55 6.77
CA VAL A 199 -31.01 30.42 7.58
C VAL A 199 -32.11 31.17 6.83
N GLU A 200 -32.89 30.45 6.01
CA GLU A 200 -34.12 30.99 5.45
C GLU A 200 -35.15 31.12 6.59
N ILE A 201 -35.36 32.36 7.04
CA ILE A 201 -36.43 32.69 7.98
C ILE A 201 -37.74 32.61 7.18
N ILE A 202 -38.48 31.50 7.35
CA ILE A 202 -39.85 31.38 6.85
C ILE A 202 -40.71 32.40 7.61
N LYS A 203 -41.14 33.47 6.93
CA LYS A 203 -42.22 34.32 7.42
C LYS A 203 -43.54 33.60 7.15
N ASN A 204 -44.17 33.10 8.20
CA ASN A 204 -45.54 32.60 8.13
C ASN A 204 -46.49 33.75 7.74
N LEU A 205 -47.27 33.52 6.70
CA LEU A 205 -48.46 34.31 6.34
C LEU A 205 -49.64 33.89 7.22
#